data_AF-A0AAV2FAB4-F1
#
_entry.id   AF-A0AAV2FAB4-F1
#
_cell.length_a   1.000
_cell.length_b   1.000
_cell.length_c   1.000
_cell.angle_alpha   90.00
_cell.angle_beta   90.00
_cell.angle_gamma   90.00
#
_symmetry.space_group_name_H-M   'P 1'
#
loop_
_entity.id
_entity.type
_entity.pdbx_description
1 polymer ?
#
loop_
_entity_poly.entity_id
_entity_poly.type
_entity_poly.pdbx_seq_one_letter_code
_entity_poly.pdbx_strand_id
1 'polypeptide(L)'
;MSLLTSLLLVPASAYIVYAVVKFLYKVVWQPLQTQRFLHSQGLKGPPYAFLLGNAKQLIQLREEALTKPMPTLSHDIAQRVTPHISLWTKQYGKNFVFWIGPRPQMVLGEPDLIKEVLSNKDRIFSKSELLSPYVRKIFGQGIVNSEGEKWVKVRRMADFALHGDNLKVSYTSQTFL
;
A
#
# COMPACT_ATOMS: atom_id res chain seq x y z
N MET A 1 0.49 -45.02 -29.44
CA MET A 1 0.35 -44.21 -28.21
C MET A 1 1.51 -43.24 -27.94
N SER A 2 2.75 -43.51 -28.39
CA SER A 2 3.93 -42.65 -28.13
C SER A 2 3.98 -41.31 -28.88
N LEU A 3 3.38 -41.22 -30.08
CA LEU A 3 3.36 -39.98 -30.88
C LEU A 3 2.34 -38.95 -30.37
N LEU A 4 1.21 -39.41 -29.82
CA LEU A 4 0.18 -38.52 -29.23
C LEU A 4 0.61 -37.97 -27.88
N THR A 5 1.33 -38.76 -27.07
CA THR A 5 1.85 -38.30 -25.78
C THR A 5 2.99 -37.29 -25.93
N SER A 6 3.87 -37.47 -26.92
CA SER A 6 4.93 -36.49 -27.22
C SER A 6 4.39 -35.17 -27.79
N LEU A 7 3.31 -35.20 -28.58
CA LEU A 7 2.67 -34.00 -29.14
C LEU A 7 2.08 -33.06 -28.07
N LEU A 8 1.65 -33.60 -26.93
CA LEU A 8 1.10 -32.81 -25.80
C LEU A 8 2.17 -32.43 -24.76
N LEU A 9 3.26 -33.20 -24.63
CA LEU A 9 4.29 -32.96 -23.63
C LEU A 9 5.18 -31.75 -23.97
N VAL A 10 5.50 -31.55 -25.25
CA VAL A 10 6.33 -30.44 -25.74
C VAL A 10 5.67 -29.06 -25.53
N PRO A 11 4.39 -28.82 -25.87
CA PRO A 11 3.76 -27.53 -25.58
C PRO A 11 3.58 -27.29 -24.08
N ALA A 12 3.33 -28.33 -23.29
CA ALA A 12 3.23 -28.22 -21.84
C ALA A 12 4.58 -27.81 -21.21
N SER A 13 5.68 -28.42 -21.63
CA SER A 13 7.02 -28.06 -21.14
C SER A 13 7.42 -26.65 -21.58
N ALA A 14 7.14 -26.26 -22.83
CA ALA A 14 7.37 -24.90 -23.32
C ALA A 14 6.58 -23.85 -22.52
N TYR A 15 5.31 -24.14 -22.18
CA TYR A 15 4.50 -23.27 -21.33
C TYR A 15 5.08 -23.13 -19.91
N ILE A 16 5.56 -24.22 -19.31
CA ILE A 16 6.21 -24.18 -18.00
C ILE A 16 7.46 -23.31 -18.04
N VAL A 17 8.32 -23.50 -19.05
CA VAL A 17 9.53 -22.67 -19.21
C VAL A 17 9.16 -21.20 -19.37
N TYR A 18 8.18 -20.88 -20.22
CA TYR A 18 7.68 -19.51 -20.39
C TYR A 18 7.14 -18.93 -19.06
N ALA A 19 6.36 -19.70 -18.31
CA ALA A 19 5.81 -19.27 -17.03
C ALA A 19 6.93 -18.98 -16.00
N VAL A 20 7.95 -19.84 -15.92
CA VAL A 20 9.12 -19.65 -15.05
C VAL A 20 9.92 -18.41 -15.47
N VAL A 21 10.21 -18.24 -16.75
CA VAL A 21 10.94 -17.06 -17.26
C VAL A 21 10.16 -15.78 -16.95
N LYS A 22 8.86 -15.77 -17.22
CA LYS A 22 7.97 -14.63 -16.92
C LYS A 22 7.93 -14.33 -15.41
N PHE A 23 7.91 -15.36 -14.58
CA PHE A 23 7.95 -15.22 -13.12
C PHE A 23 9.28 -14.61 -12.65
N LEU A 24 10.41 -15.16 -13.10
CA LEU A 24 11.74 -14.64 -12.76
C LEU A 24 11.92 -13.20 -13.25
N TYR A 25 11.44 -12.87 -14.45
CA TYR A 25 11.45 -11.50 -14.94
C TYR A 25 10.68 -10.55 -14.01
N LYS A 26 9.47 -10.93 -13.59
CA LYS A 26 8.65 -10.09 -12.70
C LYS A 26 9.18 -9.98 -11.27
N VAL A 27 9.80 -11.03 -10.73
CA VAL A 27 10.21 -11.09 -9.32
C VAL A 27 11.67 -10.72 -9.12
N VAL A 28 12.53 -10.90 -10.12
CA VAL A 28 13.96 -10.60 -10.02
C VAL A 28 14.30 -9.38 -10.86
N TRP A 29 14.05 -9.45 -12.17
CA TRP A 29 14.54 -8.43 -13.09
C TRP A 29 13.87 -7.08 -12.88
N GLN A 30 12.52 -7.05 -12.91
CA GLN A 30 11.75 -5.82 -12.81
C GLN A 30 12.00 -5.04 -11.49
N PRO A 31 12.02 -5.68 -10.30
CA PRO A 31 12.32 -4.98 -9.05
C PRO A 31 13.74 -4.43 -9.02
N LEU A 32 14.74 -5.20 -9.45
CA LEU A 32 16.13 -4.76 -9.45
C LEU A 32 16.37 -3.60 -10.41
N GLN A 33 15.77 -3.66 -11.61
CA GLN A 33 15.85 -2.56 -12.57
C GLN A 33 15.17 -1.30 -12.03
N THR A 34 13.99 -1.45 -11.44
CA THR A 34 13.24 -0.33 -10.85
C THR A 34 14.01 0.28 -9.67
N GLN A 35 14.63 -0.54 -8.81
CA GLN A 35 15.48 -0.05 -7.71
C GLN A 35 16.66 0.78 -8.23
N ARG A 36 17.35 0.29 -9.28
CA ARG A 36 18.47 1.02 -9.89
C ARG A 36 18.01 2.36 -10.48
N PHE A 37 16.87 2.37 -11.15
CA PHE A 37 16.28 3.59 -11.69
C PHE A 37 15.92 4.58 -10.58
N LEU A 38 15.27 4.14 -9.50
CA LEU A 38 14.91 5.02 -8.39
C LEU A 38 16.15 5.57 -7.66
N HIS A 39 17.18 4.73 -7.47
CA HIS A 39 18.47 5.17 -6.92
C HIS A 39 19.14 6.22 -7.80
N SER A 40 19.05 6.13 -9.13
CA SER A 40 19.62 7.16 -10.02
C SER A 40 18.87 8.49 -9.96
N GLN A 41 17.60 8.47 -9.54
CA GLN A 41 16.82 9.67 -9.21
C GLN A 41 17.09 10.19 -7.79
N GLY A 42 18.04 9.60 -7.05
CA GLY A 42 18.38 9.98 -5.68
C GLY A 42 17.45 9.39 -4.60
N LEU A 43 16.47 8.56 -4.97
CA LEU A 43 15.58 7.89 -4.03
C LEU A 43 16.30 6.68 -3.42
N LYS A 44 16.56 6.77 -2.11
CA LYS A 44 17.22 5.72 -1.33
C LYS A 44 16.20 4.82 -0.66
N GLY A 45 16.66 3.70 -0.11
CA GLY A 45 15.84 2.82 0.69
C GLY A 45 16.49 1.48 0.97
N PRO A 46 15.84 0.61 1.77
CA PRO A 46 16.32 -0.74 1.96
C PRO A 46 16.33 -1.52 0.63
N PRO A 47 17.32 -2.38 0.40
CA PRO A 47 17.40 -3.16 -0.83
C PRO A 47 16.23 -4.15 -0.92
N TYR A 48 15.82 -4.43 -2.15
CA TYR A 48 14.86 -5.48 -2.46
C TYR A 48 15.40 -6.84 -2.06
N ALA A 49 14.63 -7.60 -1.27
CA ALA A 49 14.87 -9.01 -1.02
C ALA A 49 13.91 -9.89 -1.84
N PHE A 50 14.43 -10.98 -2.38
CA PHE A 50 13.69 -11.86 -3.29
C PHE A 50 12.33 -12.32 -2.72
N LEU A 51 11.30 -12.30 -3.58
CA LEU A 51 9.89 -12.67 -3.33
C LEU A 51 9.12 -11.78 -2.35
N LEU A 52 9.65 -11.55 -1.16
CA LEU A 52 8.93 -10.87 -0.06
C LEU A 52 9.24 -9.38 0.04
N GLY A 53 10.27 -8.89 -0.67
CA GLY A 53 10.75 -7.53 -0.49
C GLY A 53 11.19 -7.33 0.96
N ASN A 54 10.76 -6.25 1.59
CA ASN A 54 11.09 -5.95 2.97
C ASN A 54 10.05 -6.47 3.98
N ALA A 55 9.04 -7.23 3.55
CA ALA A 55 7.92 -7.64 4.41
C ALA A 55 8.34 -8.31 5.73
N LYS A 56 9.35 -9.20 5.68
CA LYS A 56 9.91 -9.84 6.88
C LYS A 56 10.46 -8.82 7.88
N GLN A 57 11.20 -7.83 7.39
CA GLN A 57 11.76 -6.77 8.22
C GLN A 57 10.66 -5.87 8.80
N LEU A 58 9.60 -5.58 8.02
CA LEU A 58 8.44 -4.84 8.53
C LEU A 58 7.77 -5.57 9.71
N ILE A 59 7.57 -6.88 9.58
CA ILE A 59 6.96 -7.71 10.63
C ILE A 59 7.84 -7.71 11.88
N GLN A 60 9.13 -7.97 11.73
CA GLN A 60 10.08 -8.00 12.85
C GLN A 60 10.13 -6.67 13.61
N LEU A 61 10.25 -5.55 12.89
CA LEU A 61 10.26 -4.22 13.51
C LEU A 61 8.95 -3.92 14.25
N ARG A 62 7.82 -4.38 13.70
CA ARG A 62 6.51 -4.22 14.34
C ARG A 62 6.41 -5.07 15.60
N GLU A 63 6.82 -6.32 15.56
CA GLU A 63 6.82 -7.21 16.73
C GLU A 63 7.70 -6.63 17.84
N GLU A 64 8.92 -6.20 17.52
CA GLU A 64 9.83 -5.57 18.49
C GLU A 64 9.27 -4.26 19.07
N ALA A 65 8.53 -3.48 18.27
CA ALA A 65 7.89 -2.27 18.78
C ALA A 65 6.72 -2.59 19.73
N LEU A 66 6.04 -3.72 19.53
CA LEU A 66 4.90 -4.13 20.35
C LEU A 66 5.31 -4.77 21.68
N THR A 67 6.48 -5.41 21.76
CA THR A 67 7.00 -6.01 23.01
C THR A 67 7.32 -4.97 24.08
N LYS A 68 7.72 -3.76 23.67
CA LYS A 68 8.01 -2.65 24.58
C LYS A 68 6.68 -2.00 25.01
N PRO A 69 6.42 -1.77 26.31
CA PRO A 69 5.24 -1.03 26.75
C PRO A 69 5.32 0.43 26.30
N MET A 70 4.17 1.10 26.17
CA MET A 70 4.16 2.54 25.92
C MET A 70 4.65 3.27 27.17
N PRO A 71 5.62 4.20 27.04
CA PRO A 71 6.18 4.90 28.20
C PRO A 71 5.16 5.83 28.87
N THR A 72 4.27 6.44 28.08
CA THR A 72 3.19 7.30 28.55
C THR A 72 1.94 7.08 27.71
N LEU A 73 0.76 7.38 28.28
CA LEU A 73 -0.48 7.46 27.51
C LEU A 73 -0.42 8.73 26.64
N SER A 74 0.05 8.56 25.41
CA SER A 74 0.27 9.64 24.45
C SER A 74 -0.27 9.27 23.07
N HIS A 75 -0.61 10.29 22.28
CA HIS A 75 -0.95 10.14 20.87
C HIS A 75 0.29 9.99 19.97
N ASP A 76 1.50 10.14 20.50
CA ASP A 76 2.76 9.87 19.77
C ASP A 76 3.03 8.35 19.67
N ILE A 77 2.21 7.70 18.84
CA ILE A 77 2.25 6.23 18.63
C ILE A 77 2.90 5.85 17.31
N ALA A 78 3.38 6.80 16.52
CA ALA A 78 3.88 6.54 15.16
C ALA A 78 5.04 5.55 15.16
N GLN A 79 5.95 5.66 16.14
CA GLN A 79 7.06 4.72 16.30
C GLN A 79 6.61 3.31 16.69
N ARG A 80 5.42 3.17 17.28
CA ARG A 80 4.84 1.87 17.65
C ARG A 80 4.07 1.24 16.49
N VAL A 81 3.26 2.03 15.78
CA VAL A 81 2.39 1.54 14.70
C VAL A 81 3.19 1.31 13.41
N THR A 82 4.10 2.23 13.09
CA THR A 82 4.91 2.21 11.88
C THR A 82 6.41 2.40 12.20
N PRO A 83 7.03 1.50 12.98
CA PRO A 83 8.43 1.62 13.41
C PRO A 83 9.40 1.74 12.24
N HIS A 84 9.14 0.99 11.16
CA HIS A 84 9.93 1.00 9.93
C HIS A 84 10.00 2.38 9.28
N ILE A 85 8.91 3.17 9.31
CA ILE A 85 8.92 4.53 8.76
C ILE A 85 9.88 5.41 9.57
N SER A 86 9.80 5.38 10.90
CA SER A 86 10.70 6.17 11.76
C SER A 86 12.16 5.79 11.57
N LEU A 87 12.46 4.48 11.56
CA LEU A 87 13.80 3.95 11.36
C LEU A 87 14.37 4.36 9.99
N TRP A 88 13.63 4.12 8.92
CA TRP A 88 14.09 4.35 7.56
C TRP A 88 14.10 5.83 7.18
N THR A 89 13.23 6.64 7.77
CA THR A 89 13.31 8.10 7.62
C THR A 89 14.64 8.64 8.15
N LYS A 90 15.11 8.12 9.30
CA LYS A 90 16.42 8.49 9.85
C LYS A 90 17.58 8.00 8.98
N GLN A 91 17.44 6.83 8.37
CA GLN A 91 18.53 6.19 7.60
C GLN A 91 18.64 6.69 6.15
N TYR A 92 17.50 6.91 5.49
CA TYR A 92 17.44 7.17 4.05
C TYR A 92 16.91 8.57 3.71
N GLY A 93 16.36 9.29 4.69
CA GLY A 93 15.76 10.61 4.53
C GLY A 93 14.23 10.57 4.50
N LYS A 94 13.61 11.74 4.37
CA LYS A 94 12.14 11.91 4.40
C LYS A 94 11.42 11.20 3.26
N ASN A 95 12.09 11.09 2.11
CA ASN A 95 11.57 10.41 0.93
C ASN A 95 12.41 9.16 0.68
N PHE A 96 11.78 7.99 0.71
CA PHE A 96 12.48 6.72 0.50
C PHE A 96 11.55 5.67 -0.12
N VAL A 97 12.12 4.61 -0.65
CA VAL A 97 11.39 3.50 -1.28
C VAL A 97 11.67 2.19 -0.57
N PHE A 98 10.64 1.41 -0.26
CA PHE A 98 10.76 0.04 0.24
C PHE A 98 9.89 -0.91 -0.60
N TRP A 99 9.94 -2.20 -0.30
CA TRP A 99 9.31 -3.23 -1.14
C TRP A 99 8.30 -4.06 -0.36
N ILE A 100 7.11 -4.25 -0.92
CA ILE A 100 6.13 -5.25 -0.49
C ILE A 100 6.03 -6.29 -1.60
N GLY A 101 6.69 -7.43 -1.39
CA GLY A 101 6.98 -8.35 -2.50
C GLY A 101 7.72 -7.62 -3.63
N PRO A 102 7.43 -7.92 -4.92
CA PRO A 102 8.09 -7.26 -6.04
C PRO A 102 7.56 -5.84 -6.33
N ARG A 103 6.67 -5.29 -5.50
CA ARG A 103 6.07 -3.96 -5.72
C ARG A 103 6.80 -2.90 -4.87
N PRO A 104 7.33 -1.84 -5.47
CA PRO A 104 7.91 -0.73 -4.72
C PRO A 104 6.81 0.08 -4.03
N GLN A 105 7.13 0.64 -2.87
CA GLN A 105 6.29 1.53 -2.08
C GLN A 105 7.09 2.78 -1.75
N MET A 106 6.60 3.94 -2.16
CA MET A 106 7.26 5.22 -1.91
C MET A 106 6.66 5.87 -0.66
N VAL A 107 7.53 6.31 0.24
CA VAL A 107 7.16 7.15 1.38
C VAL A 107 7.55 8.58 1.05
N LEU A 108 6.61 9.50 1.25
CA LEU A 108 6.79 10.94 1.08
C LEU A 108 6.68 11.61 2.45
N GLY A 109 7.70 12.39 2.82
CA GLY A 109 7.71 13.16 4.06
C GLY A 109 7.60 14.67 3.84
N GLU A 110 7.59 15.13 2.60
CA GLU A 110 7.50 16.55 2.24
C GLU A 110 6.05 16.97 2.04
N PRO A 111 5.56 18.01 2.77
CA PRO A 111 4.17 18.43 2.70
C PRO A 111 3.69 18.80 1.30
N ASP A 112 4.54 19.42 0.49
CA ASP A 112 4.19 19.86 -0.86
C ASP A 112 3.92 18.67 -1.79
N LEU A 113 4.78 17.64 -1.75
CA LEU A 113 4.58 16.40 -2.50
C LEU A 113 3.36 15.62 -2.01
N ILE A 114 3.16 15.55 -0.68
CA ILE A 114 1.98 14.90 -0.09
C ILE A 114 0.71 15.61 -0.58
N LYS A 115 0.69 16.94 -0.57
CA LYS A 115 -0.44 17.73 -1.04
C LYS A 115 -0.70 17.52 -2.52
N GLU A 116 0.33 17.43 -3.36
CA GLU A 116 0.21 17.15 -4.78
C GLU A 116 -0.45 15.78 -5.02
N VAL A 117 0.07 14.73 -4.38
CA VAL A 117 -0.47 13.36 -4.48
C VAL A 117 -1.90 13.28 -3.97
N LEU A 118 -2.22 13.91 -2.83
CA LEU A 118 -3.55 13.86 -2.22
C LEU A 118 -4.59 14.75 -2.92
N SER A 119 -4.15 15.83 -3.57
CA SER A 119 -5.06 16.68 -4.36
C SER A 119 -5.55 15.98 -5.61
N ASN A 120 -4.75 15.05 -6.15
CA ASN A 120 -5.09 14.09 -7.21
C ASN A 120 -6.05 14.61 -8.29
N LYS A 121 -5.82 15.82 -8.79
CA LYS A 121 -6.73 16.49 -9.72
C LYS A 121 -6.89 15.71 -11.03
N ASP A 122 -5.80 15.08 -11.45
CA ASP A 122 -5.71 14.34 -12.70
C ASP A 122 -6.05 12.85 -12.55
N ARG A 123 -6.44 12.40 -11.34
CA ARG A 123 -6.79 11.00 -11.01
C ARG A 123 -5.69 9.98 -11.34
N ILE A 124 -4.43 10.43 -11.34
CA ILE A 124 -3.26 9.60 -11.61
C ILE A 124 -3.02 8.62 -10.45
N PHE A 125 -3.37 9.01 -9.22
CA PHE A 125 -3.19 8.18 -8.03
C PHE A 125 -4.49 7.45 -7.70
N SER A 126 -4.46 6.12 -7.69
CA SER A 126 -5.55 5.30 -7.14
C SER A 126 -5.29 4.94 -5.68
N LYS A 127 -6.34 4.52 -4.98
CA LYS A 127 -6.23 3.95 -3.63
C LYS A 127 -5.48 2.64 -3.70
N SER A 128 -4.79 2.32 -2.60
CA SER A 128 -3.93 1.14 -2.53
C SER A 128 -4.68 -0.16 -2.84
N GLU A 129 -4.30 -0.80 -3.94
CA GLU A 129 -4.78 -2.13 -4.31
C GLU A 129 -4.32 -3.22 -3.32
N LEU A 130 -3.24 -2.99 -2.58
CA LEU A 130 -2.71 -3.96 -1.62
C LEU A 130 -3.66 -4.18 -0.44
N LEU A 131 -4.27 -3.10 0.04
CA LEU A 131 -5.20 -3.14 1.16
C LEU A 131 -6.65 -3.30 0.69
N SER A 132 -6.94 -2.98 -0.58
CA SER A 132 -8.30 -2.99 -1.13
C SER A 132 -9.08 -4.29 -0.88
N PRO A 133 -8.54 -5.52 -1.05
CA PRO A 133 -9.31 -6.75 -0.80
C PRO A 133 -9.75 -6.90 0.66
N TYR A 134 -8.89 -6.56 1.62
CA TYR A 134 -9.20 -6.65 3.05
C TYR A 134 -10.18 -5.56 3.46
N VAL A 135 -9.93 -4.32 3.03
CA VAL A 135 -10.79 -3.17 3.29
C VAL A 135 -12.17 -3.41 2.68
N ARG A 136 -12.24 -3.97 1.47
CA ARG A 136 -13.51 -4.31 0.80
C ARG A 136 -14.32 -5.37 1.55
N LYS A 137 -13.67 -6.34 2.20
CA LYS A 137 -14.38 -7.35 3.01
C LYS A 137 -15.08 -6.73 4.21
N ILE A 138 -14.49 -5.69 4.81
CA ILE A 138 -15.01 -5.04 6.02
C ILE A 138 -16.00 -3.91 5.66
N PHE A 139 -15.61 -3.04 4.72
CA PHE A 139 -16.32 -1.80 4.40
C PHE A 139 -17.08 -1.85 3.07
N GLY A 140 -17.10 -3.00 2.40
CA GLY A 140 -17.74 -3.17 1.10
C GLY A 140 -17.16 -2.20 0.05
N GLN A 141 -18.06 -1.67 -0.79
CA GLN A 141 -17.74 -0.62 -1.75
C GLN A 141 -18.10 0.78 -1.20
N GLY A 142 -17.95 0.97 0.12
CA GLY A 142 -18.22 2.24 0.80
C GLY A 142 -17.20 3.35 0.49
N ILE A 143 -17.25 4.46 1.24
CA ILE A 143 -16.44 5.66 0.99
C ILE A 143 -14.92 5.40 1.01
N VAL A 144 -14.48 4.45 1.84
CA VAL A 144 -13.07 4.10 2.01
C VAL A 144 -12.51 3.40 0.78
N ASN A 145 -13.29 2.52 0.12
CA ASN A 145 -12.81 1.69 -0.98
C ASN A 145 -13.35 2.06 -2.37
N SER A 146 -14.41 2.87 -2.46
CA SER A 146 -14.95 3.35 -3.74
C SER A 146 -14.04 4.40 -4.40
N GLU A 147 -14.07 4.46 -5.73
CA GLU A 147 -13.38 5.46 -6.56
C GLU A 147 -14.31 6.03 -7.63
N GLY A 148 -13.86 7.08 -8.33
CA GLY A 148 -14.57 7.70 -9.45
C GLY A 148 -15.96 8.20 -9.08
N GLU A 149 -16.92 8.04 -10.00
CA GLU A 149 -18.31 8.50 -9.80
C GLU A 149 -18.99 7.86 -8.60
N LYS A 150 -18.69 6.60 -8.31
CA LYS A 150 -19.25 5.90 -7.16
C LYS A 150 -18.81 6.57 -5.86
N TRP A 151 -17.53 6.92 -5.76
CA TRP A 151 -17.03 7.66 -4.61
C TRP A 151 -17.67 9.03 -4.50
N VAL A 152 -17.83 9.76 -5.61
CA VAL A 152 -18.49 11.08 -5.62
C VAL A 152 -19.93 11.00 -5.08
N LYS A 153 -20.70 10.00 -5.49
CA LYS A 153 -22.07 9.78 -4.99
C LYS A 153 -22.09 9.50 -3.49
N VAL A 154 -21.25 8.57 -3.02
CA VAL A 154 -21.17 8.22 -1.59
C VAL A 154 -20.68 9.40 -0.75
N ARG A 155 -19.70 10.15 -1.26
CA ARG A 155 -19.15 11.34 -0.61
C ARG A 155 -20.18 12.45 -0.46
N ARG A 156 -20.95 12.73 -1.52
CA ARG A 156 -22.04 13.73 -1.48
C ARG A 156 -23.10 13.39 -0.43
N MET A 157 -23.48 12.12 -0.32
CA MET A 157 -24.45 11.68 0.70
C MET A 157 -23.88 11.85 2.12
N ALA A 158 -22.61 11.49 2.33
CA ALA A 158 -21.95 11.68 3.62
C ALA A 158 -21.82 13.17 3.99
N ASP A 159 -21.41 14.02 3.04
CA ASP A 159 -21.28 15.47 3.26
C ASP A 159 -22.64 16.12 3.54
N PHE A 160 -23.73 15.63 2.93
CA PHE A 160 -25.09 16.06 3.27
C PHE A 160 -25.47 15.66 4.69
N ALA A 161 -25.27 14.39 5.08
CA ALA A 161 -25.60 13.91 6.42
C ALA A 161 -24.77 14.63 7.52
N LEU A 162 -23.51 14.95 7.22
CA LEU A 162 -22.59 15.64 8.12
C LEU A 162 -22.57 17.16 7.92
N HIS A 163 -23.59 17.71 7.26
CA HIS A 163 -23.71 19.16 7.11
C HIS A 163 -24.03 19.82 8.45
N GLY A 164 -23.52 21.03 8.67
CA GLY A 164 -23.57 21.70 9.98
C GLY A 164 -24.97 21.78 10.59
N ASP A 165 -25.99 22.01 9.77
CA ASP A 165 -27.38 22.08 10.26
C ASP A 165 -27.95 20.72 10.63
N ASN A 166 -27.59 19.65 9.92
CA ASN A 166 -27.98 18.28 10.26
C ASN A 166 -27.28 17.77 11.54
N LEU A 167 -26.05 18.25 11.78
CA LEU A 167 -25.32 17.97 13.01
C LEU A 167 -26.01 18.60 14.23
N LYS A 168 -26.42 19.88 14.15
CA LYS A 168 -27.12 20.57 15.25
C LYS A 168 -28.37 19.82 15.68
N VAL A 169 -29.19 19.37 14.73
CA VAL A 169 -30.40 18.60 15.01
C VAL A 169 -30.09 17.31 15.76
N SER A 170 -29.02 16.59 15.38
CA SER A 170 -28.60 15.36 16.07
C SER A 170 -28.19 15.60 17.52
N TYR A 171 -27.49 16.70 17.82
CA TYR A 171 -27.13 17.07 19.20
C TYR A 171 -28.34 17.46 20.04
N THR A 172 -29.26 18.23 19.45
CA THR A 172 -30.49 18.66 20.13
C THR A 172 -31.40 17.48 20.45
N SER A 173 -31.54 16.50 19.55
CA SER A 173 -32.32 15.28 19.82
C SER A 173 -31.73 14.40 20.92
N GLN A 174 -30.42 14.47 21.19
CA GLN A 174 -29.77 13.75 22.29
C GLN A 174 -29.88 14.48 23.65
N THR A 175 -30.17 15.78 23.67
CA THR A 175 -30.31 16.55 24.94
C THR A 175 -31.74 16.52 25.49
N PHE A 176 -32.70 16.01 24.72
CA PHE A 176 -34.10 15.85 25.11
C PHE A 176 -34.50 14.38 25.40
N LEU A 177 -33.52 13.50 25.58
CA LEU A 177 -33.66 12.16 26.16
C LEU A 177 -32.83 12.09 27.45
#